data_AF-A0A7C5QX63-F1
#
_entry.id   AF-A0A7C5QX63-F1
#
_cell.length_a   1.000
_cell.length_b   1.000
_cell.length_c   1.000
_cell.angle_alpha   90.00
_cell.angle_beta   90.00
_cell.angle_gamma   90.00
#
_symmetry.space_group_name_H-M   'P 1'
#
loop_
_entity.id
_entity.type
_entity.pdbx_description
1 polymer ?
#
loop_
_entity_poly.entity_id
_entity_poly.type
_entity_poly.pdbx_seq_one_letter_code
_entity_poly.pdbx_strand_id
1 'polypeptide(L)'
;MSINRIMIDAPTGLIEIEGEKDFVEAQLDKILPLIEGCGFGQSVKPSEDDTSQASPNSKEVAPPVASDANGGKKTKRAIDRPPKGHSCADRILELRKDGFFKDQKTPAQIVEGLGKKGWTHTSNQVSAAAGQMFKRGDIQRPRVRTH
;
A
#
# COMPACT_ATOMS: atom_id res chain seq x y z
N MET A 1 -3.26 -13.32 29.68
CA MET A 1 -2.23 -13.86 28.80
C MET A 1 -1.56 -12.72 28.04
N SER A 2 -0.26 -12.83 27.76
CA SER A 2 0.47 -11.84 26.95
C SER A 2 0.37 -12.24 25.47
N ILE A 3 -0.23 -11.37 24.65
CA ILE A 3 -0.34 -11.59 23.22
C ILE A 3 0.97 -11.16 22.58
N ASN A 4 1.60 -12.07 21.84
CA ASN A 4 2.82 -11.83 21.09
C ASN A 4 2.46 -11.62 19.62
N ARG A 5 3.13 -10.67 18.96
CA ARG A 5 2.95 -10.35 17.55
C ARG A 5 4.30 -10.37 16.84
N ILE A 6 4.45 -11.26 15.87
CA ILE A 6 5.63 -11.38 15.01
C ILE A 6 5.24 -10.95 13.60
N MET A 7 6.17 -10.27 12.92
CA MET A 7 5.97 -9.71 11.58
C MET A 7 7.25 -9.93 10.76
N ILE A 8 7.17 -10.65 9.64
CA ILE A 8 8.32 -11.18 8.87
C ILE A 8 8.18 -10.72 7.41
N ASP A 9 9.14 -10.00 6.82
CA ASP A 9 9.10 -9.49 5.42
C ASP A 9 10.27 -10.14 4.62
N ALA A 10 10.10 -10.48 3.32
CA ALA A 10 11.16 -10.97 2.42
C ALA A 10 11.18 -10.42 0.94
N PRO A 11 10.22 -10.65 0.00
CA PRO A 11 10.23 -10.00 -1.34
C PRO A 11 9.53 -8.63 -1.34
N THR A 12 8.26 -8.62 -0.94
CA THR A 12 7.87 -7.69 0.12
C THR A 12 7.82 -8.52 1.37
N GLY A 13 6.77 -9.35 1.52
CA GLY A 13 6.80 -10.65 2.21
C GLY A 13 6.14 -10.75 3.56
N LEU A 14 5.45 -9.69 3.99
CA LEU A 14 4.89 -9.56 5.33
C LEU A 14 3.98 -10.73 5.73
N ILE A 15 4.48 -11.57 6.64
CA ILE A 15 3.74 -12.60 7.37
C ILE A 15 3.58 -12.07 8.79
N GLU A 16 2.33 -11.82 9.19
CA GLU A 16 2.00 -11.36 10.53
C GLU A 16 1.32 -12.49 11.32
N ILE A 17 1.85 -12.80 12.50
CA ILE A 17 1.36 -13.84 13.39
C ILE A 17 1.12 -13.20 14.76
N GLU A 18 -0.13 -13.11 15.19
CA GLU A 18 -0.53 -12.61 16.51
C GLU A 18 -1.20 -13.74 17.30
N GLY A 19 -0.78 -13.94 18.56
CA GLY A 19 -1.36 -14.97 19.42
C GLY A 19 -0.59 -15.22 20.70
N GLU A 20 -0.92 -16.32 21.38
CA GLU A 20 -0.17 -16.79 22.54
C GLU A 20 1.20 -17.34 22.14
N LYS A 21 2.16 -17.33 23.07
CA LYS A 21 3.56 -17.69 22.80
C LYS A 21 3.69 -19.02 22.04
N ASP A 22 3.08 -20.07 22.58
CA ASP A 22 3.19 -21.44 22.07
C ASP A 22 2.56 -21.58 20.67
N PHE A 23 1.51 -20.80 20.38
CA PHE A 23 0.89 -20.73 19.05
C PHE A 23 1.80 -20.03 18.04
N VAL A 24 2.41 -18.91 18.43
CA VAL A 24 3.29 -18.12 17.57
C VAL A 24 4.55 -18.92 17.21
N GLU A 25 5.18 -19.58 18.19
CA GLU A 25 6.35 -20.45 17.98
C GLU A 25 5.99 -21.64 17.06
N ALA A 26 4.89 -22.35 17.33
CA ALA A 26 4.45 -23.49 16.52
C ALA A 26 4.05 -23.14 15.08
N GLN A 27 3.74 -21.87 14.77
CA GLN A 27 3.49 -21.43 13.39
C GLN A 27 4.75 -20.92 12.71
N LEU A 28 5.66 -20.27 13.45
CA LEU A 28 6.95 -19.81 12.94
C LEU A 28 7.78 -20.98 12.37
N ASP A 29 7.88 -22.09 13.11
CA ASP A 29 8.61 -23.31 12.70
C ASP A 29 8.09 -23.91 11.38
N LYS A 30 6.79 -23.77 11.09
CA LYS A 30 6.18 -24.28 9.84
C LYS A 30 6.41 -23.34 8.67
N ILE A 31 6.57 -22.06 8.95
CA ILE A 31 6.65 -20.99 7.94
C ILE A 31 8.11 -20.75 7.51
N LEU A 32 9.08 -20.92 8.41
CA LEU A 32 10.51 -20.77 8.11
C LEU A 32 10.98 -21.61 6.91
N PRO A 33 10.72 -22.94 6.81
CA PRO A 33 11.11 -23.73 5.64
C PRO A 33 10.43 -23.31 4.34
N LEU A 34 9.23 -22.73 4.41
CA LEU A 34 8.49 -22.23 3.25
C LEU A 34 9.08 -20.91 2.73
N ILE A 35 9.56 -20.04 3.63
CA ILE A 35 10.30 -18.82 3.25
C ILE A 35 11.61 -19.21 2.55
N GLU A 36 12.37 -20.14 3.14
CA GLU A 36 13.67 -20.60 2.62
C GLU A 36 13.53 -21.32 1.27
N GLY A 37 12.52 -22.19 1.11
CA GLY A 37 12.29 -22.96 -0.11
C GLY A 37 11.68 -22.18 -1.27
N CYS A 38 10.90 -21.12 -1.03
CA CYS A 38 10.16 -20.41 -2.08
C CYS A 38 10.90 -19.23 -2.72
N GLY A 39 12.18 -18.99 -2.39
CA GLY A 39 12.97 -17.91 -3.01
C GLY A 39 12.42 -16.50 -2.73
N PHE A 40 11.74 -16.33 -1.60
CA PHE A 40 11.17 -15.05 -1.20
C PHE A 40 12.30 -14.00 -1.06
N GLY A 41 12.31 -12.98 -1.94
CA GLY A 41 13.36 -11.96 -1.98
C GLY A 41 14.32 -12.05 -3.17
N GLN A 42 14.22 -13.08 -4.02
CA GLN A 42 14.97 -13.12 -5.27
C GLN A 42 14.38 -12.11 -6.27
N SER A 43 14.90 -10.89 -6.24
CA SER A 43 14.85 -9.98 -7.38
C SER A 43 15.44 -10.71 -8.58
N VAL A 44 14.62 -10.92 -9.60
CA VAL A 44 15.05 -11.53 -10.86
C VAL A 44 16.09 -10.61 -11.49
N LYS A 45 17.37 -10.92 -11.28
CA LYS A 45 18.39 -10.53 -12.25
C LYS A 45 18.09 -11.35 -13.51
N PRO A 46 17.84 -10.72 -14.67
CA PRO A 46 17.89 -11.45 -15.93
C PRO A 46 19.36 -11.80 -16.18
N SER A 47 19.78 -12.97 -15.70
CA SER A 47 20.99 -13.63 -16.17
C SER A 47 20.67 -14.28 -17.51
N GLU A 48 20.57 -13.45 -18.54
CA GLU A 48 20.77 -13.89 -19.92
C GLU A 48 22.28 -14.07 -20.12
N ASP A 49 22.74 -15.32 -20.04
CA ASP A 49 24.06 -15.73 -20.49
C ASP A 49 23.90 -17.04 -21.27
N ASP A 50 23.69 -16.92 -22.58
CA ASP A 50 24.54 -17.63 -23.54
C ASP A 50 24.58 -16.91 -24.92
N THR A 51 25.81 -16.62 -25.36
CA THR A 51 26.24 -16.44 -26.76
C THR A 51 25.84 -15.18 -27.58
N SER A 52 26.71 -14.16 -27.47
CA SER A 52 27.46 -13.51 -28.57
C SER A 52 26.75 -12.73 -29.72
N GLN A 53 26.87 -11.40 -29.74
CA GLN A 53 27.84 -10.66 -30.61
C GLN A 53 27.76 -9.10 -30.47
N ALA A 54 28.86 -8.44 -30.86
CA ALA A 54 29.17 -6.99 -30.83
C ALA A 54 28.05 -6.03 -31.32
N SER A 55 27.99 -4.74 -30.95
CA SER A 55 29.07 -3.74 -30.85
C SER A 55 28.63 -2.47 -30.04
N PRO A 56 29.51 -1.49 -29.74
CA PRO A 56 29.30 -0.54 -28.63
C PRO A 56 28.70 0.83 -29.01
N ASN A 57 28.00 1.48 -28.07
CA ASN A 57 28.16 2.93 -27.87
C ASN A 57 27.80 3.38 -26.43
N SER A 58 28.66 4.24 -25.89
CA SER A 58 28.48 5.27 -24.83
C SER A 58 27.05 5.51 -24.32
N LYS A 59 26.79 5.77 -23.02
CA LYS A 59 27.58 6.58 -22.09
C LYS A 59 27.03 6.49 -20.64
N GLU A 60 27.90 6.73 -19.65
CA GLU A 60 27.61 7.37 -18.34
C GLU A 60 26.76 6.62 -17.28
N VAL A 61 27.36 6.35 -16.10
CA VAL A 61 27.01 6.94 -14.78
C VAL A 61 27.70 6.18 -13.61
N ALA A 62 28.21 6.94 -12.62
CA ALA A 62 28.64 6.52 -11.26
C ALA A 62 29.90 5.60 -11.18
N PRO A 63 30.61 5.49 -10.02
CA PRO A 63 30.20 5.80 -8.62
C PRO A 63 31.28 6.66 -7.87
N PRO A 64 31.47 6.69 -6.52
CA PRO A 64 30.74 6.03 -5.42
C PRO A 64 30.53 6.88 -4.13
N VAL A 65 30.12 6.17 -3.06
CA VAL A 65 30.30 6.37 -1.59
C VAL A 65 29.57 7.45 -0.76
N ALA A 66 28.96 6.91 0.31
CA ALA A 66 29.00 7.31 1.73
C ALA A 66 28.16 8.48 2.29
N SER A 67 27.57 8.16 3.46
CA SER A 67 27.13 9.04 4.55
C SER A 67 28.22 10.07 4.93
N ASP A 68 27.93 11.23 5.54
CA ASP A 68 27.02 11.42 6.68
C ASP A 68 26.56 12.90 6.84
N ALA A 69 25.71 13.15 7.84
CA ALA A 69 25.38 14.44 8.46
C ALA A 69 24.83 15.60 7.59
N ASN A 70 23.59 16.03 7.89
CA ASN A 70 23.24 17.32 8.54
C ASN A 70 21.77 17.71 8.23
N GLY A 71 21.17 18.57 9.04
CA GLY A 71 19.72 18.79 9.12
C GLY A 71 19.03 19.29 7.84
N GLY A 72 18.41 18.38 7.09
CA GLY A 72 17.57 18.69 5.94
C GLY A 72 16.08 18.71 6.27
N LYS A 73 15.38 19.79 5.89
CA LYS A 73 13.90 19.83 5.85
C LYS A 73 13.40 18.59 5.12
N LYS A 74 12.35 17.91 5.64
CA LYS A 74 11.74 16.74 4.99
C LYS A 74 11.29 17.12 3.57
N THR A 75 12.15 16.86 2.58
CA THR A 75 11.83 17.01 1.17
C THR A 75 10.63 16.12 0.91
N LYS A 76 9.47 16.73 0.69
CA LYS A 76 8.29 16.00 0.23
C LYS A 76 8.71 15.39 -1.09
N ARG A 77 9.00 14.08 -1.09
CA ARG A 77 9.22 13.31 -2.32
C ARG A 77 8.07 13.70 -3.23
N ALA A 78 8.38 14.10 -4.46
CA ALA A 78 7.33 14.34 -5.44
C ALA A 78 6.66 12.99 -5.68
N ILE A 79 5.59 12.73 -4.92
CA ILE A 79 4.74 11.57 -5.12
C ILE A 79 4.22 11.76 -6.54
N ASP A 80 4.71 10.93 -7.44
CA ASP A 80 4.23 10.87 -8.80
C ASP A 80 2.71 10.68 -8.71
N ARG A 81 1.98 11.72 -9.10
CA ARG A 81 0.55 11.76 -8.83
C ARG A 81 -0.07 10.89 -9.91
N PRO A 82 -0.73 9.77 -9.55
CA PRO A 82 -1.35 8.91 -10.54
C PRO A 82 -2.27 9.77 -11.42
N PRO A 83 -2.36 9.48 -12.74
CA PRO A 83 -3.11 10.29 -13.68
C PRO A 83 -4.50 10.65 -13.14
N LYS A 84 -4.87 11.93 -13.28
CA LYS A 84 -6.14 12.49 -12.76
C LYS A 84 -7.32 11.58 -13.17
N GLY A 85 -8.12 11.15 -12.20
CA GLY A 85 -9.22 10.19 -12.41
C GLY A 85 -8.95 8.77 -11.88
N HIS A 86 -7.68 8.39 -11.63
CA HIS A 86 -7.36 7.07 -11.04
C HIS A 86 -7.24 7.09 -9.51
N SER A 87 -7.29 8.27 -8.87
CA SER A 87 -7.23 8.37 -7.41
C SER A 87 -8.50 7.84 -6.75
N CYS A 88 -8.35 7.20 -5.59
CA CYS A 88 -9.47 6.82 -4.73
C CYS A 88 -10.36 8.03 -4.40
N ALA A 89 -9.75 9.20 -4.20
CA ALA A 89 -10.49 10.45 -3.95
C ALA A 89 -11.35 10.90 -5.15
N ASP A 90 -10.86 10.74 -6.38
CA ASP A 90 -11.60 11.15 -7.59
C ASP A 90 -12.84 10.27 -7.78
N ARG A 91 -12.70 8.95 -7.60
CA ARG A 91 -13.81 7.99 -7.66
C ARG A 91 -14.84 8.20 -6.54
N ILE A 92 -14.40 8.63 -5.36
CA ILE A 92 -15.30 9.04 -4.27
C ILE A 92 -16.05 10.34 -4.62
N LEU A 93 -15.44 11.30 -5.33
CA LEU A 93 -16.16 12.47 -5.87
C LEU A 93 -17.22 12.08 -6.89
N GLU A 94 -17.00 11.04 -7.69
CA GLU A 94 -18.02 10.53 -8.61
C GLU A 94 -19.24 9.96 -7.87
N LEU A 95 -19.04 9.19 -6.80
CA LEU A 95 -20.14 8.78 -5.92
C LEU A 95 -20.87 9.98 -5.29
N ARG A 96 -20.16 11.07 -4.98
CA ARG A 96 -20.79 12.32 -4.52
C ARG A 96 -21.69 12.96 -5.60
N LYS A 97 -21.28 12.95 -6.87
CA LYS A 97 -22.09 13.48 -7.99
C LYS A 97 -23.42 12.71 -8.13
N ASP A 98 -23.40 11.40 -7.92
CA ASP A 98 -24.60 10.55 -7.95
C ASP A 98 -25.51 10.74 -6.71
N GLY A 99 -25.08 11.52 -5.71
CA GLY A 99 -25.80 11.71 -4.45
C GLY A 99 -25.67 10.55 -3.45
N PHE A 100 -24.65 9.69 -3.59
CA PHE A 100 -24.40 8.56 -2.67
C PHE A 100 -24.26 9.00 -1.20
N PHE A 101 -23.77 10.23 -0.97
CA PHE A 101 -23.54 10.83 0.34
C PHE A 101 -24.73 11.66 0.88
N LYS A 102 -25.95 11.46 0.36
CA LYS A 102 -27.18 12.03 0.96
C LYS A 102 -27.43 11.48 2.36
N ASP A 103 -27.22 10.16 2.55
CA ASP A 103 -27.29 9.52 3.86
C ASP A 103 -25.90 9.39 4.49
N GLN A 104 -25.85 9.06 5.79
CA GLN A 104 -24.60 8.74 6.46
C GLN A 104 -24.06 7.41 5.91
N LYS A 105 -22.96 7.46 5.16
CA LYS A 105 -22.27 6.26 4.65
C LYS A 105 -21.01 5.97 5.46
N THR A 106 -20.83 4.71 5.85
CA THR A 106 -19.59 4.22 6.48
C THR A 106 -18.50 3.96 5.42
N PRO A 107 -17.21 3.88 5.78
CA PRO A 107 -16.15 3.54 4.83
C PRO A 107 -16.37 2.21 4.10
N ALA A 108 -16.93 1.21 4.79
CA ALA A 108 -17.31 -0.07 4.18
C ALA A 108 -18.39 0.09 3.09
N GLN A 109 -19.44 0.86 3.37
CA GLN A 109 -20.48 1.17 2.37
C GLN A 109 -19.93 1.96 1.18
N ILE A 110 -18.93 2.83 1.39
CA ILE A 110 -18.24 3.51 0.28
C ILE A 110 -17.46 2.49 -0.57
N VAL A 111 -16.78 1.50 0.03
CA VAL A 111 -16.14 0.40 -0.72
C VAL A 111 -17.17 -0.38 -1.55
N GLU A 112 -18.34 -0.72 -0.99
CA GLU A 112 -19.43 -1.36 -1.72
C GLU A 112 -19.95 -0.49 -2.89
N GLY A 113 -20.11 0.82 -2.66
CA GLY A 113 -20.54 1.78 -3.67
C GLY A 113 -19.53 1.92 -4.82
N LEU A 114 -18.23 1.91 -4.51
CA LEU A 114 -17.14 1.88 -5.50
C LEU A 114 -17.14 0.55 -6.27
N GLY A 115 -17.34 -0.57 -5.56
CA GLY A 115 -17.43 -1.92 -6.15
C GLY A 115 -18.59 -2.05 -7.16
N LYS A 116 -19.76 -1.45 -6.86
CA LYS A 116 -20.91 -1.40 -7.80
C LYS A 116 -20.60 -0.65 -9.11
N LYS A 117 -19.58 0.22 -9.12
CA LYS A 117 -19.05 0.89 -10.33
C LYS A 117 -17.85 0.17 -10.96
N GLY A 118 -17.49 -1.02 -10.48
CA GLY A 118 -16.33 -1.77 -10.96
C GLY A 118 -14.99 -1.26 -10.42
N TRP A 119 -14.98 -0.42 -9.38
CA TRP A 119 -13.74 0.08 -8.77
C TRP A 119 -13.44 -0.62 -7.45
N THR A 120 -12.42 -1.45 -7.46
CA THR A 120 -11.87 -2.07 -6.25
C THR A 120 -10.97 -1.09 -5.50
N HIS A 121 -11.23 -0.93 -4.20
CA HIS A 121 -10.41 -0.18 -3.26
C HIS A 121 -10.47 -0.83 -1.87
N THR A 122 -9.39 -0.77 -1.10
CA THR A 122 -9.39 -1.29 0.27
C THR A 122 -10.03 -0.30 1.25
N SER A 123 -10.62 -0.82 2.33
CA SER A 123 -11.22 0.02 3.39
C SER A 123 -10.24 1.05 3.97
N ASN A 124 -8.95 0.71 4.04
CA ASN A 124 -7.90 1.62 4.51
C ASN A 124 -7.65 2.78 3.53
N GLN A 125 -7.60 2.51 2.21
CA GLN A 125 -7.47 3.54 1.18
C GLN A 125 -8.69 4.48 1.18
N VAL A 126 -9.89 3.92 1.25
CA VAL A 126 -11.15 4.68 1.30
C VAL A 126 -11.23 5.52 2.58
N SER A 127 -10.88 4.96 3.74
CA SER A 127 -10.90 5.67 5.03
C SER A 127 -9.90 6.83 5.06
N ALA A 128 -8.70 6.63 4.50
CA ALA A 128 -7.69 7.69 4.38
C ALA A 128 -8.14 8.80 3.41
N ALA A 129 -8.61 8.44 2.21
CA ALA A 129 -9.06 9.40 1.20
C ALA A 129 -10.31 10.17 1.69
N ALA A 130 -11.38 9.47 2.06
CA ALA A 130 -12.60 10.08 2.57
C ALA A 130 -12.32 10.90 3.84
N GLY A 131 -11.44 10.43 4.74
CA GLY A 131 -11.02 11.17 5.93
C GLY A 131 -10.41 12.54 5.62
N GLN A 132 -9.59 12.66 4.58
CA GLN A 132 -9.08 13.95 4.11
C GLN A 132 -10.16 14.79 3.42
N MET A 133 -11.04 14.18 2.62
CA MET A 133 -12.12 14.87 1.92
C MET A 133 -13.17 15.45 2.87
N PHE A 134 -13.52 14.74 3.95
CA PHE A 134 -14.38 15.27 5.03
C PHE A 134 -13.74 16.47 5.75
N LYS A 135 -12.41 16.43 6.00
CA LYS A 135 -11.68 17.56 6.61
C LYS A 135 -11.63 18.80 5.71
N ARG A 136 -11.60 18.61 4.39
CA ARG A 136 -11.57 19.69 3.39
C ARG A 136 -12.95 20.24 3.04
N GLY A 137 -14.04 19.58 3.47
CA GLY A 137 -15.41 19.90 3.08
C GLY A 137 -15.82 19.39 1.69
N ASP A 138 -14.96 18.60 1.03
CA ASP A 138 -15.22 18.00 -0.30
C ASP A 138 -16.36 16.97 -0.26
N ILE A 139 -16.68 16.44 0.92
CA ILE A 139 -17.85 15.60 1.21
C ILE A 139 -18.36 16.03 2.60
N GLN A 140 -19.67 16.04 2.80
CA GLN A 140 -20.26 16.29 4.11
C GLN A 140 -20.64 14.97 4.80
N ARG A 141 -20.43 14.89 6.12
CA ARG A 141 -21.12 13.88 6.94
C ARG A 141 -22.47 14.48 7.30
N PRO A 142 -23.62 13.90 6.89
CA PRO A 142 -24.89 14.36 7.40
C PRO A 142 -24.88 14.21 8.92
N ARG A 143 -25.32 15.25 9.63
CA ARG A 143 -25.44 15.21 11.08
C ARG A 143 -26.48 14.16 11.44
N VAL A 144 -26.13 13.20 12.29
CA VAL A 144 -27.11 12.33 12.91
C VAL A 144 -28.04 13.20 13.73
N ARG A 145 -29.28 13.38 13.26
CA ARG A 145 -30.35 13.93 14.08
C ARG A 145 -30.80 12.83 15.03
N THR A 146 -30.07 12.67 16.14
CA THR A 146 -30.63 12.03 17.34
C THR A 146 -31.84 12.86 17.75
N HIS A 147 -33.00 12.23 17.74
CA HIS A 147 -34.30 12.86 17.92
C HIS A 147 -34.89 12.52 19.29
#